data_AF-A0A1K2I8V3-F1
#
_entry.id   AF-A0A1K2I8V3-F1
#
_cell.length_a   1.000
_cell.length_b   1.000
_cell.length_c   1.000
_cell.angle_alpha   90.00
_cell.angle_beta   90.00
_cell.angle_gamma   90.00
#
_symmetry.space_group_name_H-M   'P 1'
#
loop_
_entity.id
_entity.type
_entity.pdbx_description
1 polymer ?
#
loop_
_entity_poly.entity_id
_entity_poly.type
_entity_poly.pdbx_seq_one_letter_code
_entity_poly.pdbx_strand_id
1 'polypeptide(L)'
;MITVFDVLKMVTINHVPVDVQQIVMTDKTGKPNSVLTDLLSDVLGKIRIFIDLQTMATTTQVIDELHQFTPLPADVLDEYQKILQQPISSINFAPHKSQIELVYDERVV
;
A
#
# COMPACT_ATOMS: atom_id res chain seq x y z
N MET A 1 -6.45 -14.64 -0.28
CA MET A 1 -6.02 -13.66 0.74
C MET A 1 -6.03 -12.30 0.08
N ILE A 2 -6.63 -11.32 0.73
CA ILE A 2 -6.63 -9.93 0.23
C ILE A 2 -5.24 -9.35 0.51
N THR A 3 -4.68 -8.64 -0.45
CA THR A 3 -3.39 -7.95 -0.34
C THR A 3 -3.57 -6.45 -0.18
N VAL A 4 -2.50 -5.73 0.17
CA VAL A 4 -2.49 -4.26 0.15
C VAL A 4 -2.96 -3.72 -1.20
N PHE A 5 -2.45 -4.26 -2.31
CA PHE A 5 -2.87 -3.85 -3.66
C PHE A 5 -4.38 -3.99 -3.87
N ASP A 6 -4.97 -5.12 -3.47
CA ASP A 6 -6.41 -5.35 -3.60
C ASP A 6 -7.21 -4.30 -2.82
N VAL A 7 -6.77 -3.96 -1.61
CA VAL A 7 -7.41 -2.91 -0.79
C VAL A 7 -7.31 -1.55 -1.45
N LEU A 8 -6.13 -1.17 -1.94
CA LEU A 8 -5.90 0.12 -2.58
C LEU A 8 -6.78 0.31 -3.82
N LYS A 9 -7.12 -0.77 -4.53
CA LYS A 9 -8.07 -0.72 -5.65
C LYS A 9 -9.53 -0.60 -5.21
N MET A 10 -9.89 -1.07 -4.02
CA MET A 10 -11.27 -1.10 -3.53
C MET A 10 -11.65 0.12 -2.67
N VAL A 11 -10.70 0.72 -1.96
CA VAL A 11 -11.00 1.80 -1.02
C VAL A 11 -10.99 3.15 -1.73
N THR A 12 -12.10 3.87 -1.60
CA THR A 12 -12.24 5.28 -1.98
C THR A 12 -12.81 6.05 -0.79
N ILE A 13 -12.37 7.29 -0.59
CA ILE A 13 -12.95 8.22 0.39
C ILE A 13 -13.60 9.35 -0.39
N ASN A 14 -14.89 9.59 -0.16
CA ASN A 14 -15.67 10.61 -0.89
C ASN A 14 -15.61 10.45 -2.43
N HIS A 15 -15.59 9.21 -2.93
CA HIS A 15 -15.41 8.88 -4.34
C HIS A 15 -14.07 9.34 -4.96
N VAL A 16 -13.11 9.72 -4.12
CA VAL A 16 -11.74 10.06 -4.50
C VAL A 16 -10.81 8.95 -3.99
N PRO A 17 -9.70 8.63 -4.68
CA PRO A 17 -8.68 7.75 -4.14
C PRO A 17 -8.23 8.22 -2.75
N VAL A 18 -8.01 7.26 -1.84
CA VAL A 18 -7.57 7.54 -0.46
C VAL A 18 -6.28 8.38 -0.47
N ASP A 19 -6.22 9.38 0.40
CA ASP A 19 -4.97 10.10 0.62
C ASP A 19 -3.94 9.17 1.27
N VAL A 20 -2.78 9.06 0.62
CA VAL A 20 -1.63 8.27 1.04
C VAL A 20 -1.26 8.52 2.50
N GLN A 21 -1.41 9.77 2.97
CA GLN A 21 -1.03 10.16 4.33
C GLN A 21 -1.95 9.60 5.43
N GLN A 22 -3.10 9.04 5.06
CA GLN A 22 -4.06 8.48 6.01
C GLN A 22 -3.90 6.98 6.19
N ILE A 23 -3.09 6.30 5.37
CA ILE A 23 -2.95 4.84 5.40
C ILE A 23 -1.72 4.45 6.23
N VAL A 24 -1.92 3.60 7.23
CA VAL A 24 -0.84 3.08 8.09
C VAL A 24 -0.90 1.55 8.19
N MET A 25 0.27 0.93 8.38
CA MET A 25 0.38 -0.52 8.58
C MET A 25 0.43 -0.84 10.07
N THR A 26 -0.45 -1.72 10.56
CA THR A 26 -0.51 -2.09 11.98
C THR A 26 -0.54 -3.59 12.19
N ASP A 27 -0.05 -4.05 13.34
CA ASP A 27 -0.29 -5.42 13.78
C ASP A 27 -1.75 -5.62 14.26
N LYS A 28 -2.09 -6.84 14.66
CA LYS A 28 -3.42 -7.21 15.18
C LYS A 28 -3.79 -6.51 16.49
N THR A 29 -2.83 -5.92 17.20
CA THR A 29 -3.04 -5.15 18.43
C THR A 29 -3.20 -3.64 18.17
N GLY A 30 -3.08 -3.21 16.91
CA GLY A 30 -3.14 -1.80 16.51
C GLY A 30 -1.83 -1.05 16.71
N LYS A 31 -0.72 -1.76 16.96
CA LYS A 31 0.61 -1.16 17.03
C LYS A 31 1.07 -0.81 15.61
N PRO A 32 1.45 0.45 15.33
CA PRO A 32 1.95 0.83 14.02
C PRO A 32 3.33 0.23 13.76
N ASN A 33 3.54 -0.22 12.53
CA ASN A 33 4.83 -0.62 12.01
C ASN A 33 5.38 0.52 11.15
N SER A 34 6.31 1.31 11.69
CA SER A 34 6.85 2.48 10.99
C SER A 34 7.54 2.09 9.68
N VAL A 35 8.31 1.00 9.67
CA VAL A 35 9.04 0.56 8.47
C VAL A 35 8.09 0.22 7.33
N LEU A 36 7.06 -0.58 7.61
CA LEU A 36 6.06 -0.92 6.59
C LEU A 36 5.20 0.29 6.18
N THR A 37 4.91 1.18 7.12
CA THR A 37 4.13 2.39 6.86
C THR A 37 4.91 3.38 5.98
N ASP A 38 6.20 3.56 6.24
CA ASP A 38 7.07 4.44 5.46
C ASP A 38 7.25 3.88 4.04
N LEU A 39 7.49 2.57 3.92
CA LEU A 39 7.59 1.89 2.62
C LEU A 39 6.29 1.99 1.81
N LEU A 40 5.15 1.78 2.47
CA LEU A 40 3.83 1.92 1.85
C LEU A 40 3.59 3.38 1.40
N SER A 41 3.91 4.35 2.25
CA SER A 41 3.77 5.77 1.92
C SER A 41 4.63 6.16 0.73
N ASP A 42 5.85 5.63 0.65
CA ASP A 42 6.76 5.92 -0.44
C ASP A 42 6.27 5.35 -1.78
N VAL A 43 5.86 4.08 -1.82
CA VAL A 43 5.32 3.48 -3.06
C VAL A 43 4.02 4.15 -3.50
N LEU A 44 3.13 4.47 -2.56
CA LEU A 44 1.88 5.18 -2.86
C LEU A 44 2.13 6.60 -3.38
N GLY A 45 3.15 7.29 -2.85
CA GLY A 45 3.61 8.57 -3.36
C GLY A 45 4.04 8.48 -4.82
N LYS A 46 4.78 7.43 -5.21
CA LYS A 46 5.17 7.23 -6.62
C LYS A 46 3.97 6.86 -7.49
N ILE A 47 3.13 5.94 -7.05
CA ILE A 47 1.91 5.54 -7.77
C ILE A 47 1.06 6.77 -8.07
N ARG A 48 0.84 7.65 -7.09
CA ARG A 48 0.04 8.88 -7.27
C ARG A 48 0.57 9.79 -8.38
N ILE A 49 1.87 9.82 -8.61
CA ILE A 49 2.50 10.70 -9.59
C ILE A 49 2.52 10.07 -10.99
N PHE A 50 2.82 8.77 -11.07
CA PHE A 50 3.17 8.10 -12.32
C PHE A 50 2.12 7.11 -12.83
N ILE A 51 1.15 6.70 -12.00
CA ILE A 51 0.32 5.53 -12.28
C ILE A 51 -1.16 5.81 -12.01
N ASP A 52 -2.01 5.50 -12.98
CA ASP A 52 -3.44 5.31 -12.72
C ASP A 52 -3.68 3.87 -12.23
N LEU A 53 -3.78 3.71 -10.91
CA LEU A 53 -3.93 2.41 -10.25
C LEU A 53 -5.18 1.64 -10.70
N GLN A 54 -6.23 2.33 -11.17
CA GLN A 54 -7.47 1.68 -11.62
C GLN A 54 -7.28 0.90 -12.93
N THR A 55 -6.32 1.34 -13.75
CA THR A 55 -5.99 0.68 -15.03
C THR A 55 -5.06 -0.52 -14.86
N MET A 56 -4.41 -0.65 -13.70
CA MET A 56 -3.45 -1.72 -13.40
C MET A 56 -4.15 -2.99 -12.92
N ALA A 57 -3.87 -4.13 -13.53
CA ALA A 57 -4.46 -5.42 -13.14
C ALA A 57 -3.62 -6.16 -12.09
N THR A 58 -2.30 -5.97 -12.08
CA THR A 58 -1.38 -6.69 -11.19
C THR A 58 -0.34 -5.78 -10.55
N THR A 59 0.26 -6.24 -9.45
CA THR A 59 1.40 -5.56 -8.82
C THR A 59 2.62 -5.49 -9.72
N THR A 60 2.87 -6.52 -10.54
CA THR A 60 3.97 -6.50 -11.52
C THR A 60 3.82 -5.35 -12.52
N GLN A 61 2.61 -5.11 -13.03
CA GLN A 61 2.38 -3.98 -13.95
C GLN A 61 2.66 -2.63 -13.29
N VAL A 62 2.30 -2.48 -12.01
CA VAL A 62 2.64 -1.27 -11.24
C VAL A 62 4.17 -1.08 -11.18
N ILE A 63 4.92 -2.15 -10.92
CA ILE A 63 6.38 -2.08 -10.82
C ILE A 63 7.02 -1.81 -12.18
N ASP A 64 6.55 -2.44 -13.26
CA ASP A 64 7.04 -2.20 -14.62
C ASP A 64 6.84 -0.73 -15.02
N GLU A 65 5.66 -0.17 -14.72
CA GLU A 65 5.35 1.24 -14.98
C GLU A 65 6.25 2.17 -14.13
N LEU A 66 6.43 1.87 -12.84
CA LEU A 66 7.35 2.65 -11.99
C LEU A 66 8.79 2.59 -12.52
N HIS A 67 9.27 1.43 -12.95
CA HIS A 67 10.61 1.28 -13.53
C HIS A 67 10.75 2.13 -14.80
N GLN A 68 9.73 2.17 -15.66
CA GLN A 68 9.77 2.94 -16.89
C GLN A 68 9.90 4.46 -16.65
N PHE A 69 9.25 4.98 -15.61
CA PHE A 69 9.18 6.43 -15.36
C PHE A 69 10.10 6.94 -14.25
N THR A 70 10.83 6.06 -13.58
CA THR A 70 11.72 6.45 -12.47
C THR A 70 13.07 5.74 -12.53
N PRO A 71 14.17 6.38 -12.11
CA PRO A 71 15.48 5.74 -12.03
C PRO A 71 15.62 4.91 -10.75
N LEU A 72 14.55 4.26 -10.29
CA LEU A 72 14.56 3.50 -9.04
C LEU A 72 15.43 2.24 -9.18
N PRO A 73 16.30 1.95 -8.19
CA PRO A 73 17.04 0.69 -8.15
C PRO A 73 16.13 -0.54 -8.08
N ALA A 74 16.58 -1.67 -8.63
CA ALA A 74 15.81 -2.91 -8.69
C ALA A 74 15.43 -3.46 -7.29
N ASP A 75 16.32 -3.33 -6.31
CA ASP A 75 16.07 -3.71 -4.92
C ASP A 75 14.94 -2.89 -4.28
N VAL A 76 14.84 -1.60 -4.61
CA VAL A 76 13.73 -0.75 -4.15
C VAL A 76 12.41 -1.18 -4.79
N LEU A 77 12.43 -1.48 -6.10
CA LEU A 77 11.26 -1.97 -6.82
C LEU A 77 10.78 -3.33 -6.27
N ASP A 78 11.70 -4.21 -5.88
CA ASP A 78 11.39 -5.48 -5.22
C ASP A 78 10.70 -5.26 -3.87
N GLU A 79 11.18 -4.32 -3.05
CA GLU A 79 10.53 -3.97 -1.78
C GLU A 79 9.14 -3.37 -1.98
N TYR A 80 8.96 -2.51 -2.99
CA TYR A 80 7.65 -1.99 -3.37
C TYR A 80 6.70 -3.11 -3.79
N GLN A 81 7.19 -4.11 -4.53
CA GLN A 81 6.38 -5.25 -4.92
C GLN A 81 5.95 -6.06 -3.69
N LYS A 82 6.87 -6.31 -2.76
CA LYS A 82 6.60 -7.05 -1.51
C LYS A 82 5.53 -6.38 -0.68
N ILE A 83 5.61 -5.06 -0.47
CA ILE A 83 4.61 -4.34 0.34
C ILE A 83 3.24 -4.33 -0.34
N LEU A 84 3.16 -4.18 -1.66
CA LEU A 84 1.88 -4.24 -2.38
C LEU A 84 1.25 -5.64 -2.34
N GLN A 85 2.09 -6.69 -2.30
CA GLN A 85 1.65 -8.08 -2.16
C GLN A 85 1.44 -8.52 -0.71
N GLN A 86 1.76 -7.67 0.27
CA GLN A 86 1.60 -7.99 1.69
C GLN A 86 0.15 -8.39 1.98
N PRO A 87 -0.09 -9.59 2.50
CA PRO A 87 -1.43 -10.01 2.93
C PRO A 87 -1.94 -9.12 4.06
N ILE A 88 -3.21 -8.74 3.95
CA ILE A 88 -3.92 -8.01 5.00
C ILE A 88 -5.02 -8.89 5.59
N SER A 89 -5.12 -8.86 6.92
CA SER A 89 -6.09 -9.62 7.69
C SER A 89 -7.40 -8.87 7.88
N SER A 90 -7.31 -7.54 8.04
CA SER A 90 -8.46 -6.66 8.16
C SER A 90 -8.09 -5.22 7.81
N ILE A 91 -9.13 -4.39 7.64
CA ILE A 91 -9.02 -2.95 7.50
C ILE A 91 -9.71 -2.36 8.73
N ASN A 92 -9.01 -1.52 9.48
CA ASN A 92 -9.57 -0.79 10.61
C ASN A 92 -9.65 0.70 10.28
N PHE A 93 -10.78 1.33 10.61
CA PHE A 93 -10.95 2.78 10.46
C PHE A 93 -10.79 3.40 11.84
N ALA A 94 -9.77 4.24 12.01
CA ALA A 94 -9.45 4.93 13.24
C ALA A 94 -9.85 6.42 13.13
N PRO A 95 -11.15 6.77 13.24
CA PRO A 95 -11.63 8.13 13.01
C PRO A 95 -11.00 9.15 13.96
N HIS A 96 -10.74 8.77 15.22
CA HIS A 96 -10.07 9.64 16.19
C HIS A 96 -8.64 10.02 15.77
N LYS A 97 -7.98 9.19 14.97
CA LYS A 97 -6.65 9.44 14.41
C LYS A 97 -6.71 9.99 12.98
N SER A 98 -7.90 10.05 12.37
CA SER A 98 -8.09 10.30 10.93
C SER A 98 -7.24 9.36 10.05
N GLN A 99 -7.18 8.08 10.42
CA GLN A 99 -6.35 7.06 9.75
C GLN A 99 -7.15 5.83 9.34
N ILE A 100 -6.68 5.18 8.29
CA ILE A 100 -7.03 3.82 7.86
C ILE A 100 -5.85 2.92 8.19
N GLU A 101 -6.10 1.92 9.02
CA GLU A 101 -5.11 0.96 9.46
C GLU A 101 -5.27 -0.33 8.63
N LEU A 102 -4.27 -0.65 7.81
CA LEU A 102 -4.17 -1.94 7.14
C LEU A 102 -3.50 -2.93 8.09
N VAL A 103 -4.30 -3.85 8.63
CA VAL A 103 -3.82 -4.82 9.61
C VAL A 103 -3.14 -5.96 8.86
N TYR A 104 -1.81 -5.93 8.82
CA TYR A 104 -1.07 -6.96 8.10
C TYR A 104 -1.19 -8.32 8.80
N ASP A 105 -1.26 -9.38 8.00
CA ASP A 105 -1.06 -10.70 8.55
C ASP A 105 0.45 -10.92 8.72
N GLU A 106 0.90 -10.91 9.97
CA GLU A 106 2.16 -11.55 10.34
C GLU A 106 2.00 -13.01 9.98
N ARG A 107 2.34 -13.39 8.75
CA ARG A 107 2.39 -14.81 8.43
C ARG A 107 3.38 -15.45 9.38
N VAL A 108 2.80 -16.28 10.23
CA VAL A 108 3.41 -17.36 11.01
C VAL A 108 4.45 -18.02 10.12
N VAL A 109 5.69 -18.02 10.63
CA VAL A 109 6.85 -18.72 10.07
C VAL A 109 6.50 -20.18 9.77
#